data_AF-A0A9P6D3Y3-F1
#
_entry.id   AF-A0A9P6D3Y3-F1
#
_cell.length_a   1.000
_cell.length_b   1.000
_cell.length_c   1.000
_cell.angle_alpha   90.00
_cell.angle_beta   90.00
_cell.angle_gamma   90.00
#
_symmetry.space_group_name_H-M   'P 1'
#
loop_
_entity.id
_entity.type
_entity.pdbx_description
1 polymer ?
#
loop_
_entity_poly.entity_id
_entity_poly.type
_entity_poly.pdbx_seq_one_letter_code
_entity_poly.pdbx_strand_id
1 'polypeptide(L)' 'MASSNLLFANFNQDYSHVSMETRKGYSIMNCESFGRVYTMNNGARGIVEMPLCTFLLALARVADVPGSSPRKLQIVNTK' A
#
# COMPACT_ATOMS: atom_id res chain seq x y z
N MET A 1 3.14 22.12 11.26
CA MET A 1 2.03 21.67 10.38
C MET A 1 2.24 20.20 10.11
N ALA A 2 1.30 19.32 10.48
CA ALA A 2 1.42 17.91 10.13
C ALA A 2 1.29 17.78 8.61
N SER A 3 2.41 17.59 7.92
CA SER A 3 2.42 17.25 6.50
C SER A 3 1.78 15.87 6.37
N SER A 4 0.52 15.82 5.95
CA SER A 4 -0.23 14.59 5.71
C SER A 4 0.41 13.85 4.53
N ASN A 5 1.42 13.06 4.83
CA ASN A 5 2.18 12.25 3.88
C ASN A 5 1.46 10.94 3.51
N LEU A 6 0.33 10.64 4.17
CA LEU A 6 -0.50 9.48 3.92
C LEU A 6 -1.35 9.72 2.66
N LEU A 7 -1.27 8.81 1.69
CA LEU A 7 -2.05 8.85 0.46
C LEU A 7 -3.24 7.88 0.50
N PHE A 8 -3.03 6.72 1.10
CA PHE A 8 -4.00 5.64 1.19
C PHE A 8 -3.79 4.86 2.48
N ALA A 9 -4.87 4.39 3.08
CA ALA A 9 -4.82 3.36 4.11
C ALA A 9 -6.12 2.55 4.07
N ASN A 10 -6.02 1.23 4.17
CA ASN A 10 -7.18 0.37 4.30
C ASN A 10 -6.86 -0.87 5.13
N PHE A 11 -7.88 -1.43 5.77
CA PHE A 11 -7.81 -2.75 6.36
C PHE A 11 -7.93 -3.81 5.27
N ASN A 12 -7.28 -4.95 5.48
CA ASN A 12 -7.61 -6.16 4.75
C ASN A 12 -8.99 -6.70 5.20
N GLN A 13 -9.53 -7.69 4.47
CA GLN A 13 -10.93 -8.10 4.63
C GLN A 13 -11.28 -8.73 6.00
N ASP A 14 -10.29 -9.21 6.74
CA ASP A 14 -10.42 -9.77 8.09
C ASP A 14 -9.89 -8.82 9.19
N TYR A 15 -9.54 -7.58 8.83
CA TYR A 15 -9.07 -6.51 9.73
C TYR A 15 -7.78 -6.82 10.50
N SER A 16 -7.07 -7.89 10.14
CA SER A 16 -5.83 -8.32 10.80
C SER A 16 -4.61 -7.49 10.37
N HIS A 17 -4.67 -6.81 9.24
CA HIS A 17 -3.62 -5.96 8.71
C HIS A 17 -4.16 -4.64 8.17
N VAL A 18 -3.29 -3.62 8.19
CA VAL A 18 -3.52 -2.34 7.50
C VAL A 18 -2.47 -2.18 6.42
N SER A 19 -2.91 -2.00 5.19
CA SER A 19 -2.08 -1.47 4.11
C SER A 19 -2.07 0.05 4.20
N MET A 20 -0.89 0.64 4.05
CA MET A 20 -0.72 2.10 4.09
C MET A 20 0.19 2.54 2.97
N GLU A 21 -0.06 3.74 2.48
CA GLU A 21 0.74 4.36 1.46
C GLU A 21 1.12 5.80 1.81
N THR A 22 2.33 6.15 1.42
CA THR A 22 2.85 7.50 1.42
C THR A 22 3.50 7.84 0.09
N ARG A 23 3.88 9.11 -0.10
CA ARG A 23 4.67 9.51 -1.29
C ARG A 23 6.00 8.75 -1.45
N LYS A 24 6.54 8.18 -0.37
CA LYS A 24 7.79 7.39 -0.39
C LYS A 24 7.58 5.95 -0.84
N GLY A 25 6.36 5.43 -0.73
CA GLY A 25 6.08 4.00 -0.91
C GLY A 25 4.95 3.50 -0.02
N TYR A 26 4.88 2.19 0.15
CA TYR A 26 3.81 1.53 0.89
C TYR A 26 4.34 0.56 1.94
N SER A 27 3.52 0.28 2.93
CA SER A 27 3.80 -0.66 4.01
C SER A 27 2.55 -1.42 4.42
N ILE A 28 2.76 -2.63 4.95
CA ILE A 28 1.72 -3.43 5.60
C ILE A 28 2.08 -3.51 7.08
N MET A 29 1.11 -3.26 7.94
CA MET A 29 1.24 -3.41 9.38
C MET A 29 0.27 -4.47 9.88
N ASN A 30 0.73 -5.30 10.81
CA ASN A 30 -0.10 -6.23 11.54
C ASN A 30 -0.81 -5.47 12.68
N CYS A 31 -2.11 -5.68 12.82
CA CYS A 31 -2.94 -4.96 13.79
C CYS A 31 -2.77 -5.47 15.23
N GLU A 32 -2.46 -6.75 15.42
CA GLU A 32 -2.36 -7.34 16.77
C GLU A 32 -1.09 -6.88 17.50
N SER A 33 0.02 -6.81 16.77
CA SER A 33 1.33 -6.42 17.30
C SER A 33 1.68 -4.95 17.06
N PHE A 34 0.88 -4.25 16.26
CA PHE A 34 1.21 -2.94 15.67
C PHE A 34 2.59 -2.94 14.96
N GLY A 35 3.06 -4.11 14.52
CA GLY A 35 4.34 -4.28 13.86
C GLY A 35 4.24 -4.06 12.36
N ARG A 36 5.23 -3.38 11.77
CA ARG A 36 5.35 -3.27 10.31
C ARG A 36 5.92 -4.56 9.76
N VAL A 37 5.14 -5.29 8.96
CA VAL A 37 5.51 -6.61 8.43
C VAL A 37 6.10 -6.55 7.02
N TYR A 38 5.81 -5.48 6.27
CA TYR A 38 6.38 -5.27 4.93
C TYR A 38 6.54 -3.77 4.64
N THR A 39 7.57 -3.40 3.90
CA THR A 39 7.78 -2.04 3.37
C THR A 39 8.40 -2.08 1.99
N MET A 40 7.91 -1.24 1.09
CA MET A 40 8.51 -0.99 -0.21
C MET A 40 8.60 0.51 -0.48
N ASN A 41 9.83 1.03 -0.57
CA ASN A 41 10.11 2.46 -0.77
C ASN A 41 10.38 2.77 -2.24
N ASN A 42 9.39 2.53 -3.12
CA ASN A 42 9.51 2.75 -4.56
C ASN A 42 8.47 3.76 -5.08
N GLY A 43 8.36 4.88 -4.38
CA GLY A 43 7.45 5.98 -4.72
C GLY A 43 5.97 5.66 -4.51
N ALA A 44 5.14 6.69 -4.65
CA ALA A 44 3.69 6.57 -4.54
C ALA A 44 3.15 5.53 -5.55
N ARG A 45 2.36 4.58 -5.04
CA ARG A 45 1.50 3.72 -5.84
C ARG A 45 0.20 4.47 -6.00
N GLY A 46 -0.76 4.47 -5.11
CA GLY A 46 -1.93 5.36 -5.08
C GLY A 46 -3.06 4.64 -4.38
N ILE A 47 -3.14 3.34 -4.66
CA ILE A 47 -3.93 2.35 -3.93
C ILE A 47 -3.02 1.16 -3.64
N VAL A 48 -3.14 0.61 -2.42
CA VAL A 48 -2.45 -0.60 -1.98
C VAL A 48 -3.47 -1.48 -1.27
N GLU A 49 -4.02 -2.47 -1.96
CA GLU A 49 -4.98 -3.40 -1.38
C GLU A 49 -4.34 -4.76 -1.09
N MET A 50 -4.61 -5.30 0.10
CA MET A 50 -4.15 -6.61 0.53
C MET A 50 -5.33 -7.58 0.60
N PRO A 51 -5.39 -8.60 -0.27
CA PRO A 51 -6.40 -9.65 -0.17
C PRO A 51 -6.08 -10.57 1.01
N LEU A 52 -6.94 -10.53 2.04
CA LEU A 52 -6.89 -11.33 3.27
C LEU A 52 -5.50 -11.25 3.93
N CYS A 53 -4.97 -12.40 4.37
CA CYS A 53 -3.64 -12.57 4.94
C CYS A 53 -2.67 -13.23 3.93
N THR A 54 -2.62 -12.75 2.69
CA THR A 54 -1.75 -13.33 1.65
C THR A 54 -0.51 -12.46 1.35
N PHE A 55 0.44 -13.00 0.59
CA PHE A 55 1.59 -12.22 0.08
C PHE A 55 1.28 -11.43 -1.20
N LEU A 56 0.02 -11.46 -1.66
CA LEU A 56 -0.40 -10.74 -2.86
C LEU A 56 -0.82 -9.31 -2.49
N LEU A 57 -0.49 -8.36 -3.36
CA LEU A 57 -0.99 -6.99 -3.27
C LEU A 57 -1.51 -6.52 -4.62
N ALA A 58 -2.61 -5.77 -4.59
CA ALA A 58 -3.17 -5.08 -5.72
C ALA A 58 -2.81 -3.59 -5.63
N LEU A 59 -2.05 -3.11 -6.62
CA LEU A 59 -1.49 -1.76 -6.65
C LEU A 59 -2.03 -0.98 -7.85
N ALA A 60 -2.54 0.24 -7.63
CA ALA A 60 -2.84 1.19 -8.71
C ALA A 60 -1.96 2.43 -8.55
N ARG A 61 -1.51 3.03 -9.67
CA ARG A 61 -0.59 4.19 -9.64
C ARG A 61 -1.30 5.56 -9.52
N VAL A 62 -0.66 6.58 -8.94
CA VAL A 62 -1.11 7.98 -8.93
C VAL A 62 -0.76 8.57 -10.29
N ALA A 63 -1.58 9.47 -10.82
CA ALA A 63 -1.37 10.08 -12.13
C ALA A 63 -0.12 10.97 -12.23
N ASP A 64 0.48 11.36 -11.10
CA ASP A 64 1.50 12.41 -11.02
C ASP A 64 2.92 11.97 -11.43
N VAL A 65 3.14 10.69 -11.71
CA VAL A 65 4.47 10.18 -12.15
C VAL A 65 4.49 10.02 -13.67
N PRO A 66 5.45 10.61 -14.41
CA PRO A 66 5.56 10.44 -15.86
C PRO A 66 5.62 8.94 -16.24
N GLY A 67 4.75 8.51 -17.16
CA GLY A 67 4.63 7.11 -17.58
C GLY A 67 3.85 6.19 -16.64
N SER A 68 3.35 6.71 -15.51
CA SER A 68 2.38 6.01 -14.66
C SER A 68 0.94 6.24 -15.13
N SER A 69 0.04 5.34 -14.77
CA SER A 69 -1.39 5.46 -15.11
C SER A 69 -2.23 4.97 -13.95
N PRO A 70 -3.21 5.76 -13.48
CA PRO A 70 -4.17 5.31 -12.47
C PRO A 70 -5.12 4.24 -12.97
N ARG A 71 -5.13 3.98 -14.27
CA ARG A 71 -5.94 2.94 -14.90
C ARG A 71 -5.20 1.60 -15.04
N LYS A 72 -3.95 1.50 -14.57
CA LYS A 72 -3.16 0.26 -14.60
C LYS A 72 -3.13 -0.35 -13.20
N LEU A 73 -3.76 -1.51 -13.06
CA LEU A 73 -3.67 -2.35 -11.87
C LEU A 73 -2.48 -3.31 -12.01
N GLN A 74 -1.66 -3.42 -10.97
CA GLN A 74 -0.57 -4.36 -10.88
C GLN A 74 -0.80 -5.31 -9.71
N ILE A 75 -0.72 -6.61 -9.95
CA ILE A 75 -0.68 -7.62 -8.89
C ILE A 75 0.77 -7.99 -8.63
N VAL A 76 1.20 -7.94 -7.38
CA VAL A 76 2.57 -8.30 -6.97
C VAL A 76 2.54 -9.37 -5.89
N ASN A 77 3.53 -10.27 -5.93
CA ASN A 77 3.86 -11.14 -4.81
C ASN A 77 4.99 -10.50 -4.01
N THR A 78 4.84 -10.47 -2.68
CA THR A 78 5.82 -9.91 -1.74
C THR A 78 6.79 -10.95 -1.18
N LYS A 79 6.64 -12.21 -1.60
CA LYS A 79 7.61 -13.31 -1.43
C LYS A 79 8.20 -13.75 -2.76
#